data_AF-A0A1F5BUP0-F1
#
_entry.id   AF-A0A1F5BUP0-F1
#
_cell.length_a   1.000
_cell.length_b   1.000
_cell.length_c   1.000
_cell.angle_alpha   90.00
_cell.angle_beta   90.00
_cell.angle_gamma   90.00
#
_symmetry.space_group_name_H-M   'P 1'
#
loop_
_entity.id
_entity.type
_entity.pdbx_description
1 polymer ?
#
loop_
_entity_poly.entity_id
_entity_poly.type
_entity_poly.pdbx_seq_one_letter_code
_entity_poly.pdbx_strand_id
1 'polypeptide(L)'
;MDGKGTVVLVSYNAVAGFRSGWHANNRVFVCANDSGQGANTGEGRDNKQRAGAVMHTISNRFYRGSVPVEGVERFYVYAGLNAFEGAISMARSLQFHAPGAPITVAACGCDWQKKLQLLEGSGIHMVKCECSGRETLGRIARQAIGEVPVGIL
;
A
#
# COMPACT_ATOMS: atom_id res chain seq x y z
N MET A 1 -5.13 -22.76 13.47
CA MET A 1 -4.79 -21.45 12.91
C MET A 1 -6.08 -20.93 12.29
N ASP A 2 -6.69 -19.91 12.89
CA ASP A 2 -7.96 -19.38 12.39
C ASP A 2 -7.77 -18.81 10.99
N GLY A 3 -8.51 -19.36 10.03
CA GLY A 3 -8.31 -19.21 8.60
C GLY A 3 -8.69 -17.85 8.03
N LYS A 4 -8.05 -16.78 8.50
CA LYS A 4 -8.17 -15.47 7.87
C LYS A 4 -6.76 -14.96 7.52
N GLY A 5 -6.48 -14.72 6.24
CA GLY A 5 -5.15 -14.31 5.75
C GLY A 5 -4.80 -12.83 5.92
N THR A 6 -3.53 -12.48 5.88
CA THR A 6 -3.02 -11.13 6.19
C THR A 6 -3.37 -10.12 5.10
N VAL A 7 -3.90 -8.95 5.48
CA VAL A 7 -3.99 -7.79 4.58
C VAL A 7 -2.74 -6.93 4.74
N VAL A 8 -2.02 -6.70 3.65
CA VAL A 8 -0.79 -5.90 3.63
C VAL A 8 -1.05 -4.55 2.99
N LEU A 9 -0.78 -3.47 3.71
CA LEU A 9 -0.95 -2.09 3.26
C LEU A 9 0.41 -1.44 3.06
N VAL A 10 0.64 -0.86 1.88
CA VAL A 10 1.88 -0.17 1.55
C VAL A 10 1.60 1.28 1.19
N SER A 11 2.20 2.21 1.92
CA SER A 11 2.04 3.64 1.68
C SER A 11 3.27 4.44 2.08
N TYR A 12 3.67 5.40 1.25
CA TYR A 12 4.66 6.39 1.64
C TYR A 12 4.08 7.54 2.48
N ASN A 13 2.80 7.44 2.88
CA ASN A 13 2.13 8.32 3.85
C ASN A 13 1.66 7.52 5.07
N ALA A 14 1.24 8.23 6.11
CA ALA A 14 0.62 7.62 7.28
C ALA A 14 -0.76 7.01 6.94
N VAL A 15 -1.14 5.96 7.67
CA VAL A 15 -2.45 5.29 7.56
C VAL A 15 -3.30 5.67 8.79
N ALA A 16 -4.53 6.11 8.59
CA ALA A 16 -5.37 6.61 9.68
C ALA A 16 -5.67 5.50 10.70
N GLY A 17 -5.25 5.71 11.95
CA GLY A 17 -5.49 4.76 13.05
C GLY A 17 -4.47 3.62 13.16
N PHE A 18 -3.46 3.57 12.29
CA PHE A 18 -2.47 2.49 12.28
C PHE A 18 -1.04 3.05 12.19
N ARG A 19 -0.15 2.50 13.01
CA ARG A 19 1.30 2.64 12.85
C ARG A 19 1.84 1.53 11.97
N SER A 20 3.07 1.66 11.50
CA SER A 20 3.74 0.61 10.74
C SER A 20 3.99 -0.62 11.61
N GLY A 21 3.87 -1.81 11.03
CA GLY A 21 4.03 -3.10 11.71
C GLY A 21 2.75 -3.95 11.73
N TRP A 22 2.75 -4.94 12.62
CA TRP A 22 1.69 -5.94 12.76
C TRP A 22 0.56 -5.47 13.67
N HIS A 23 -0.68 -5.78 13.28
CA HIS A 23 -1.90 -5.46 14.01
C HIS A 23 -2.85 -6.64 14.10
N ALA A 24 -3.64 -6.65 15.20
CA ALA A 24 -4.74 -7.58 15.44
C ALA A 24 -4.39 -9.04 15.12
N ASN A 25 -3.46 -9.66 15.87
CA ASN A 25 -3.04 -11.06 15.68
C ASN A 25 -2.64 -11.40 14.24
N ASN A 26 -1.79 -10.55 13.64
CA ASN A 26 -1.28 -10.69 12.27
C ASN A 26 -2.34 -10.60 11.17
N ARG A 27 -3.49 -9.99 11.44
CA ARG A 27 -4.55 -9.77 10.43
C ARG A 27 -4.19 -8.65 9.46
N VAL A 28 -3.47 -7.63 9.92
CA VAL A 28 -3.04 -6.50 9.10
C VAL A 28 -1.56 -6.24 9.31
N PHE A 29 -0.85 -6.02 8.22
CA PHE A 29 0.51 -5.50 8.23
C PHE A 29 0.57 -4.17 7.50
N VAL A 30 1.08 -3.14 8.17
CA VAL A 30 1.19 -1.79 7.60
C VAL A 30 2.65 -1.46 7.35
N CYS A 31 2.99 -1.25 6.07
CA CYS A 31 4.25 -0.66 5.63
C CYS A 31 3.98 0.80 5.27
N ALA A 32 3.99 1.67 6.29
CA ALA A 32 3.70 3.08 6.12
C ALA A 32 4.91 3.97 6.42
N ASN A 33 4.79 5.24 6.07
CA ASN A 33 5.60 6.29 6.65
C ASN A 33 4.81 6.98 7.77
N ASP A 34 5.00 6.51 9.00
CA ASP A 34 4.21 6.92 10.18
C ASP A 34 4.29 8.42 10.49
N SER A 35 5.35 9.09 10.05
CA SER A 35 5.50 10.53 10.24
C SER A 35 4.49 11.34 9.41
N GLY A 36 3.87 10.77 8.37
CA GLY A 36 2.88 11.45 7.52
C GLY A 36 3.49 12.23 6.34
N GLN A 37 2.64 12.93 5.59
CA GLN A 37 3.08 13.75 4.45
C GLN A 37 4.14 14.77 4.91
N GLY A 38 5.33 14.70 4.33
CA GLY A 38 6.41 15.67 4.56
C GLY A 38 7.32 15.40 5.76
N ALA A 39 7.05 14.40 6.59
CA ALA A 39 7.81 14.19 7.84
C ALA A 39 8.77 12.98 7.84
N ASN A 40 8.94 12.29 6.71
CA ASN A 40 10.21 11.63 6.41
C ASN A 40 10.66 12.00 5.01
N THR A 41 11.70 12.82 4.97
CA THR A 41 12.50 13.12 3.80
C THR A 41 13.22 11.85 3.39
N GLY A 42 12.63 11.04 2.51
CA GLY A 42 13.48 10.23 1.65
C GLY A 42 14.55 11.15 1.02
N GLU A 43 15.74 10.65 0.70
CA GLU A 43 16.76 11.50 0.07
C GLU A 43 16.23 12.02 -1.28
N GLY A 44 16.29 13.35 -1.50
CA GLY A 44 15.72 13.94 -2.71
C GLY A 44 15.54 15.45 -2.65
N ARG A 45 15.76 16.12 -3.78
CA ARG A 45 15.61 17.57 -3.96
C ARG A 45 14.13 17.97 -4.07
N ASP A 46 13.27 17.08 -4.53
CA ASP A 46 11.84 17.34 -4.74
C ASP A 46 10.94 16.28 -4.08
N ASN A 47 9.63 16.56 -4.06
CA ASN A 47 8.63 15.66 -3.48
C ASN A 47 8.57 14.29 -4.17
N LYS A 48 8.89 14.20 -5.47
CA LYS A 48 8.87 12.95 -6.22
C LYS A 48 10.00 12.04 -5.75
N GLN A 49 11.21 12.59 -5.66
CA GLN A 49 12.40 11.89 -5.18
C GLN A 49 12.23 11.45 -3.72
N ARG A 50 11.74 12.34 -2.84
CA ARG A 50 11.50 11.98 -1.43
C ARG A 50 10.49 10.83 -1.29
N ALA A 51 9.36 10.89 -2.00
CA ALA A 51 8.35 9.84 -1.95
C ALA A 51 8.85 8.53 -2.57
N GLY A 52 9.62 8.60 -3.66
CA GLY A 52 10.26 7.44 -4.28
C GLY A 52 11.28 6.75 -3.36
N ALA A 53 12.11 7.53 -2.66
CA ALA A 53 13.07 7.01 -1.69
C ALA A 53 12.37 6.33 -0.51
N VAL A 54 11.27 6.90 0.01
CA VAL A 54 10.44 6.23 1.04
C VAL A 54 9.87 4.92 0.52
N MET A 55 9.33 4.88 -0.70
CA MET A 55 8.84 3.64 -1.31
C MET A 55 9.94 2.59 -1.49
N HIS A 56 11.15 3.01 -1.85
CA HIS A 56 12.31 2.12 -1.95
C HIS A 56 12.70 1.56 -0.57
N THR A 57 12.69 2.38 0.48
CA THR A 57 12.92 1.93 1.86
C THR A 57 11.84 0.95 2.32
N ILE A 58 10.57 1.22 2.02
CA ILE A 58 9.45 0.33 2.34
C ILE A 58 9.61 -1.01 1.64
N SER A 59 9.94 -1.00 0.35
CA SER A 59 10.21 -2.21 -0.45
C SER A 59 11.31 -3.07 0.18
N ASN A 60 12.45 -2.46 0.52
CA ASN A 60 13.64 -3.19 0.96
C ASN A 60 13.64 -3.56 2.45
N ARG A 61 13.16 -2.69 3.34
CA ARG A 61 13.24 -2.88 4.80
C ARG A 61 11.99 -3.49 5.42
N PHE A 62 10.80 -3.18 4.90
CA PHE A 62 9.56 -3.51 5.57
C PHE A 62 8.78 -4.67 4.94
N TYR A 63 8.88 -4.87 3.62
CA TYR A 63 8.22 -6.02 2.99
C TYR A 63 9.14 -7.24 2.89
N ARG A 64 10.39 -7.07 2.47
CA ARG A 64 11.32 -8.18 2.22
C ARG A 64 11.71 -8.89 3.52
N GLY A 65 11.00 -9.96 3.85
CA GLY A 65 11.26 -10.85 4.99
C GLY A 65 10.37 -10.63 6.22
N SER A 66 9.54 -9.58 6.27
CA SER A 66 8.70 -9.30 7.44
C SER A 66 7.32 -9.96 7.39
N VAL A 67 6.79 -10.26 6.19
CA VAL A 67 5.50 -10.94 6.00
C VAL A 67 5.70 -12.24 5.23
N PRO A 68 5.35 -13.41 5.78
CA PRO A 68 5.33 -14.66 5.04
C PRO A 68 4.29 -14.57 3.92
N VAL A 69 4.75 -14.69 2.67
CA VAL A 69 3.91 -14.55 1.46
C VAL A 69 2.74 -15.54 1.46
N GLU A 70 2.96 -16.77 1.92
CA GLU A 70 1.97 -17.85 1.95
C GLU A 70 0.73 -17.53 2.81
N GLY A 71 0.83 -16.54 3.71
CA GLY A 71 -0.24 -16.11 4.58
C GLY A 71 -0.93 -14.81 4.15
N VAL A 72 -0.60 -14.23 2.98
CA VAL A 72 -1.18 -12.96 2.54
C VAL A 72 -2.50 -13.16 1.79
N GLU A 73 -3.56 -12.54 2.31
CA GLU A 73 -4.88 -12.50 1.69
C GLU A 73 -4.94 -11.47 0.56
N ARG A 74 -4.35 -10.29 0.74
CA ARG A 74 -4.38 -9.20 -0.26
C ARG A 74 -3.35 -8.12 0.02
N PHE A 75 -2.84 -7.52 -1.06
CA PHE A 75 -2.02 -6.31 -1.02
C PHE A 75 -2.80 -5.06 -1.42
N TYR A 76 -2.57 -3.96 -0.71
CA TYR A 76 -2.97 -2.62 -1.11
C TYR A 76 -1.74 -1.72 -1.20
N VAL A 77 -1.48 -1.14 -2.38
CA VAL A 77 -0.33 -0.25 -2.60
C VAL A 77 -0.83 1.15 -2.96
N TYR A 78 -0.45 2.16 -2.20
CA TYR A 78 -0.84 3.54 -2.46
C TYR A 78 -0.03 4.17 -3.59
N ALA A 79 -0.72 4.73 -4.60
CA ALA A 79 -0.15 5.42 -5.75
C ALA A 79 -0.69 6.87 -5.85
N GLY A 80 -0.03 7.79 -5.17
CA GLY A 80 -0.28 9.23 -5.31
C GLY A 80 0.66 9.92 -6.30
N LEU A 81 0.43 11.21 -6.56
CA LEU A 81 1.13 12.01 -7.57
C LEU A 81 2.66 11.88 -7.54
N ASN A 82 3.25 11.88 -6.34
CA ASN A 82 4.70 11.97 -6.19
C ASN A 82 5.44 10.63 -6.31
N ALA A 83 4.76 9.48 -6.25
CA ALA A 83 5.47 8.19 -6.32
C ALA A 83 4.69 7.08 -7.01
N PHE A 84 3.73 7.43 -7.89
CA PHE A 84 2.91 6.42 -8.55
C PHE A 84 3.72 5.46 -9.43
N GLU A 85 4.77 5.93 -10.12
CA GLU A 85 5.62 5.07 -10.97
C GLU A 85 6.30 3.98 -10.12
N GLY A 86 6.87 4.36 -8.98
CA GLY A 86 7.49 3.41 -8.03
C GLY A 86 6.48 2.49 -7.36
N ALA A 87 5.31 3.02 -6.97
CA ALA A 87 4.23 2.22 -6.39
C ALA A 87 3.69 1.17 -7.37
N ILE A 88 3.49 1.54 -8.64
CA ILE A 88 3.01 0.62 -9.68
C ILE A 88 4.09 -0.43 -10.01
N SER A 89 5.37 -0.03 -10.08
CA SER A 89 6.48 -0.97 -10.26
C SER A 89 6.55 -2.00 -9.12
N MET A 90 6.37 -1.56 -7.87
CA MET A 90 6.28 -2.45 -6.71
C MET A 90 5.07 -3.39 -6.82
N ALA A 91 3.88 -2.86 -7.15
CA ALA A 91 2.68 -3.67 -7.30
C ALA A 91 2.86 -4.77 -8.37
N ARG A 92 3.53 -4.46 -9.48
CA ARG A 92 3.91 -5.46 -10.51
C ARG A 92 4.91 -6.49 -9.98
N SER A 93 5.94 -6.05 -9.26
CA SER A 93 6.93 -6.96 -8.65
C SER A 93 6.28 -7.94 -7.67
N LEU A 94 5.30 -7.47 -6.88
CA LEU A 94 4.52 -8.31 -5.97
C LEU A 94 3.75 -9.42 -6.68
N GLN A 95 3.31 -9.26 -7.94
CA GLN A 95 2.65 -10.34 -8.68
C GLN A 95 3.56 -11.55 -8.88
N PHE A 96 4.87 -11.33 -9.01
CA PHE A 96 5.87 -12.39 -9.16
C PHE A 96 6.29 -13.00 -7.82
N HIS A 97 6.38 -12.18 -6.78
CA HIS A 97 6.84 -12.62 -5.46
C HIS A 97 5.74 -13.22 -4.57
N ALA A 98 4.48 -12.89 -4.84
CA ALA A 98 3.32 -13.38 -4.11
C ALA A 98 2.26 -13.93 -5.08
N PRO A 99 2.59 -15.02 -5.82
CA PRO A 99 1.63 -15.61 -6.75
C PRO A 99 0.38 -16.06 -5.98
N GLY A 100 -0.79 -15.65 -6.46
CA GLY A 100 -2.08 -16.00 -5.86
C GLY A 100 -2.65 -14.98 -4.86
N ALA A 101 -1.85 -14.00 -4.40
CA ALA A 101 -2.36 -12.92 -3.57
C ALA A 101 -2.86 -11.76 -4.45
N PRO A 102 -4.16 -11.39 -4.41
CA PRO A 102 -4.67 -10.23 -5.13
C PRO A 102 -3.95 -8.94 -4.75
N ILE A 103 -3.74 -8.08 -5.75
CA ILE A 103 -3.09 -6.78 -5.57
C ILE A 103 -4.05 -5.69 -6.02
N THR A 104 -4.21 -4.69 -5.16
CA THR A 104 -5.03 -3.51 -5.43
C THR A 104 -4.18 -2.25 -5.27
N VAL A 105 -4.16 -1.39 -6.28
CA VAL A 105 -3.56 -0.06 -6.20
C VAL A 105 -4.61 0.93 -5.70
N ALA A 106 -4.38 1.56 -4.56
CA ALA A 106 -5.20 2.67 -4.08
C ALA A 106 -4.63 3.98 -4.63
N ALA A 107 -5.33 4.67 -5.53
CA ALA A 107 -4.81 5.84 -6.23
C ALA A 107 -5.68 7.08 -6.03
N CYS A 108 -5.03 8.23 -5.79
CA CYS A 108 -5.72 9.52 -5.88
C CYS A 108 -5.95 9.93 -7.34
N GLY A 109 -6.86 10.88 -7.57
CA GLY A 109 -7.24 11.34 -8.91
C GLY A 109 -6.16 12.08 -9.70
N CYS A 110 -5.05 12.49 -9.08
CA CYS A 110 -3.94 13.13 -9.79
C CYS A 110 -3.32 12.16 -10.82
N ASP A 111 -3.02 12.61 -12.03
CA ASP A 111 -2.45 11.76 -13.10
C ASP A 111 -3.18 10.43 -13.33
N TRP A 112 -4.50 10.41 -13.14
CA TRP A 112 -5.31 9.19 -13.18
C TRP A 112 -5.13 8.39 -14.48
N GLN A 113 -5.19 9.06 -15.63
CA GLN A 113 -5.01 8.42 -16.94
C GLN A 113 -3.63 7.79 -17.09
N LYS A 114 -2.58 8.47 -16.61
CA LYS A 114 -1.22 7.93 -16.64
C LYS A 114 -1.07 6.69 -15.75
N LYS A 115 -1.71 6.68 -14.58
CA LYS A 115 -1.75 5.50 -13.70
C LYS A 115 -2.49 4.32 -14.34
N LEU A 116 -3.61 4.58 -15.01
CA LEU A 116 -4.34 3.56 -15.77
C LEU A 116 -3.45 2.95 -16.86
N GLN A 117 -2.81 3.78 -17.69
CA GLN A 117 -1.88 3.32 -18.73
C GLN A 117 -0.74 2.47 -18.16
N LEU A 118 -0.20 2.85 -17.00
CA LEU A 118 0.85 2.07 -16.33
C LEU A 118 0.36 0.76 -15.69
N LEU A 119 -0.94 0.54 -15.54
CA LEU A 119 -1.51 -0.71 -15.04
C LEU A 119 -2.14 -1.55 -16.16
N GLU A 120 -2.21 -1.02 -17.37
CA GLU A 120 -2.76 -1.73 -18.53
C GLU A 120 -2.04 -3.07 -18.75
N GLY A 121 -2.83 -4.11 -19.03
CA GLY A 121 -2.33 -5.48 -19.22
C GLY A 121 -1.82 -6.20 -17.97
N SER A 122 -1.72 -5.54 -16.80
CA SER A 122 -1.17 -6.17 -15.59
C SER A 122 -2.18 -7.03 -14.80
N GLY A 123 -3.49 -6.83 -15.01
CA GLY A 123 -4.52 -7.47 -14.19
C GLY A 123 -4.59 -6.96 -12.73
N ILE A 124 -3.80 -5.95 -12.38
CA ILE A 124 -3.84 -5.31 -11.06
C ILE A 124 -5.05 -4.38 -10.98
N HIS A 125 -5.87 -4.54 -9.95
CA HIS A 125 -7.04 -3.70 -9.74
C HIS A 125 -6.62 -2.32 -9.23
N MET A 126 -7.30 -1.25 -9.65
CA MET A 126 -7.10 0.08 -9.11
C MET A 126 -8.39 0.62 -8.50
N VAL A 127 -8.31 1.12 -7.27
CA VAL A 127 -9.43 1.77 -6.57
C VAL A 127 -9.10 3.24 -6.35
N LYS A 128 -10.11 4.10 -6.50
CA LYS A 128 -9.96 5.53 -6.25
C LYS A 128 -9.92 5.78 -4.75
N CYS A 129 -9.08 6.71 -4.32
CA CYS A 129 -9.02 7.18 -2.94
C CYS A 129 -8.77 8.69 -2.88
N GLU A 130 -8.84 9.25 -1.68
CA GLU A 130 -8.44 10.62 -1.39
C GLU A 130 -6.92 10.82 -1.57
N CYS A 131 -6.49 12.07 -1.68
CA CYS A 131 -5.06 12.40 -1.64
C CYS A 131 -4.44 11.91 -0.32
N SER A 132 -3.20 11.42 -0.39
CA SER A 132 -2.48 10.67 0.66
C SER A 132 -2.92 9.21 0.90
N GLY A 133 -4.16 8.83 0.55
CA GLY A 133 -4.68 7.47 0.78
C GLY A 133 -4.82 7.08 2.26
N ARG A 134 -4.59 8.03 3.17
CA ARG A 134 -4.56 7.86 4.62
C ARG A 134 -5.87 7.27 5.17
N GLU A 135 -7.01 7.83 4.77
CA GLU A 135 -8.32 7.46 5.26
C GLU A 135 -8.84 6.19 4.58
N THR A 136 -8.66 6.07 3.26
CA THR A 136 -9.05 4.86 2.53
C THR A 136 -8.30 3.63 3.03
N LEU A 137 -6.97 3.71 3.17
CA LEU A 137 -6.18 2.59 3.70
C LEU A 137 -6.51 2.31 5.17
N GLY A 138 -6.77 3.34 5.98
CA GLY A 138 -7.20 3.16 7.36
C GLY A 138 -8.53 2.43 7.46
N ARG A 139 -9.49 2.73 6.58
CA ARG A 139 -10.76 2.01 6.50
C ARG A 139 -10.57 0.55 6.10
N ILE A 140 -9.72 0.27 5.11
CA ILE A 140 -9.39 -1.09 4.68
C ILE A 140 -8.79 -1.90 5.85
N ALA A 141 -7.86 -1.31 6.60
CA ALA A 141 -7.30 -1.95 7.79
C ALA A 141 -8.39 -2.28 8.84
N ARG A 142 -9.28 -1.33 9.14
CA ARG A 142 -10.40 -1.53 10.07
C ARG A 142 -11.37 -2.63 9.60
N GLN A 143 -11.66 -2.69 8.30
CA GLN A 143 -12.47 -3.76 7.72
C GLN A 143 -11.82 -5.14 7.91
N ALA A 144 -10.50 -5.24 7.68
CA ALA A 144 -9.77 -6.50 7.80
C ALA A 144 -9.75 -7.07 9.23
N ILE A 145 -9.87 -6.20 10.25
CA ILE A 145 -9.91 -6.56 11.67
C ILE A 145 -11.34 -6.58 12.25
N GLY A 146 -12.37 -6.32 11.43
CA GLY A 146 -13.78 -6.41 11.83
C GLY A 146 -14.34 -5.20 12.57
N GLU A 147 -13.65 -4.06 12.57
CA GLU A 147 -14.13 -2.80 13.17
C GLU A 147 -15.17 -2.07 12.30
N VAL A 148 -15.20 -2.34 10.99
CA VAL A 148 -16.11 -1.71 10.02
C VAL A 148 -16.62 -2.76 9.02
N PRO A 149 -17.89 -2.69 8.55
CA PRO A 149 -18.41 -3.62 7.54
C PRO A 149 -17.64 -3.58 6.21
N VAL A 150 -17.50 -4.75 5.58
CA VAL A 150 -16.94 -4.91 4.22
C VAL A 150 -17.94 -4.36 3.20
N GLY A 151 -17.48 -3.50 2.26
CA GLY A 151 -18.31 -3.00 1.14
C GLY A 151 -18.46 -1.47 1.04
N ILE A 152 -17.88 -0.70 1.97
CA ILE A 152 -17.85 0.77 1.91
C ILE A 152 -16.51 1.25 1.32
N LEU A 153 -16.34 1.09 0.01
CA LEU A 153 -15.23 1.69 -0.76
C LEU A 153 -15.79 2.51 -1.92
#